data_AF-A0A522DEX0-F1
#
_entry.id   AF-A0A522DEX0-F1
#
_cell.length_a   1.000
_cell.length_b   1.000
_cell.length_c   1.000
_cell.angle_alpha   90.00
_cell.angle_beta   90.00
_cell.angle_gamma   90.00
#
_symmetry.space_group_name_H-M   'P 1'
#
loop_
_entity.id
_entity.type
_entity.pdbx_description
1 polymer ?
#
loop_
_entity_poly.entity_id
_entity_poly.type
_entity_poly.pdbx_seq_one_letter_code
_entity_poly.pdbx_strand_id
1 'polypeptide(L)'
;MLPAKNLSPRQLSALTALALAVPVSAGIYVYEKNWQVAIVSLTLIFIGSYALIYFTLERFIYRKIKLIYKFIYQTKATKKEEVYYKYILPQKSIEEVTEDVEAWAEEHKQEMEVLKQNEQFRKEFLQNLSHEFKTPVFAIQGYVESLLGGGMNNPEINKRFL
;
A
#
# COMPACT_ATOMS: atom_id res chain seq x y z
N MET A 1 24.99 1.02 -14.79
CA MET A 1 24.83 1.58 -13.43
C MET A 1 25.16 0.46 -12.46
N LEU A 2 26.16 0.66 -11.58
CA LEU A 2 26.65 -0.42 -10.71
C LEU A 2 25.57 -0.80 -9.68
N PRO A 3 25.33 -2.11 -9.42
CA PRO A 3 24.33 -2.53 -8.46
C PRO A 3 24.75 -2.07 -7.07
N ALA A 4 23.96 -1.18 -6.47
CA ALA A 4 24.18 -0.71 -5.11
C ALA A 4 23.94 -1.90 -4.16
N LYS A 5 25.02 -2.52 -3.70
CA LYS A 5 24.96 -3.58 -2.70
C LYS A 5 24.26 -3.03 -1.45
N ASN A 6 23.08 -3.54 -1.13
CA ASN A 6 22.31 -3.12 0.04
C ASN A 6 23.07 -3.46 1.33
N LEU A 7 23.76 -2.46 1.90
CA LEU A 7 24.51 -2.61 3.14
C LEU A 7 23.55 -2.69 4.32
N SER A 8 23.75 -3.69 5.19
CA SER A 8 22.99 -3.80 6.43
C SER A 8 23.27 -2.57 7.34
N PRO A 9 22.38 -2.21 8.27
CA PRO A 9 22.58 -1.03 9.11
C PRO A 9 23.91 -1.12 9.89
N ARG A 10 24.29 -2.32 10.31
CA ARG A 10 25.59 -2.57 10.95
C ARG A 10 26.77 -2.25 10.03
N GLN A 11 26.69 -2.67 8.76
CA GLN A 11 27.74 -2.40 7.77
C GLN A 11 27.81 -0.92 7.42
N LEU A 12 26.65 -0.27 7.23
CA LEU A 12 26.58 1.15 6.93
C LEU A 12 27.13 1.98 8.08
N SER A 13 26.72 1.69 9.33
CA SER A 13 27.26 2.36 10.52
C SER A 13 28.76 2.18 10.67
N ALA A 14 29.29 0.98 10.44
CA ALA A 14 30.73 0.72 10.51
C ALA A 14 31.51 1.50 9.46
N LEU A 15 31.02 1.51 8.21
CA LEU A 15 31.66 2.22 7.10
C LEU A 15 31.67 3.74 7.33
N THR A 16 30.54 4.31 7.75
CA THR A 16 30.44 5.75 8.07
C THR A 16 31.26 6.13 9.29
N ALA A 17 31.28 5.28 10.33
CA ALA A 17 32.09 5.52 11.52
C ALA A 17 33.59 5.48 11.22
N LEU A 18 34.05 4.54 10.39
CA LEU A 18 35.44 4.50 9.91
C LEU A 18 35.79 5.72 9.08
N ALA A 19 34.93 6.10 8.13
CA ALA A 19 35.14 7.27 7.28
C ALA A 19 35.25 8.57 8.11
N LEU A 20 34.61 8.64 9.28
CA LEU A 20 34.70 9.76 10.21
C LEU A 20 35.91 9.67 11.15
N ALA A 21 36.18 8.49 11.72
CA ALA A 21 37.20 8.31 12.75
C ALA A 21 38.63 8.41 12.19
N VAL A 22 38.86 7.92 10.97
CA VAL A 22 40.21 7.88 10.36
C VAL A 22 40.77 9.29 10.08
N PRO A 23 40.06 10.22 9.41
CA PRO A 23 40.57 11.57 9.18
C PRO A 23 40.79 12.35 10.48
N VAL A 24 39.88 12.20 11.45
CA VAL A 24 39.98 12.91 12.73
C VAL A 24 41.18 12.42 13.53
N SER A 25 41.39 11.10 13.63
CA SER A 25 42.58 10.53 14.27
C SER A 25 43.87 10.89 13.55
N ALA A 26 43.88 10.90 12.21
CA ALA A 26 45.04 11.33 11.43
C ALA A 26 45.39 12.81 11.70
N GLY A 27 44.39 13.68 11.84
CA GLY A 27 44.60 15.08 12.24
C GLY A 27 45.21 15.21 13.64
N ILE A 28 44.72 14.43 14.60
CA ILE A 28 45.27 14.37 15.98
C ILE A 28 46.72 13.90 15.95
N TYR A 29 47.04 12.89 15.15
CA TYR A 29 48.41 12.41 14.98
C TYR A 29 49.35 13.48 14.45
N VAL A 30 48.93 14.26 13.44
CA VAL A 30 49.75 15.34 12.88
C VAL A 30 50.03 16.43 13.92
N TYR A 31 49.08 16.72 14.81
CA TYR A 31 49.20 17.75 15.84
C TYR A 31 50.07 17.31 17.03
N GLU A 32 49.75 16.17 17.64
CA GLU A 32 50.45 15.71 18.85
C GLU A 32 51.74 14.93 18.56
N LYS A 33 51.91 14.43 17.33
CA LYS A 33 52.99 13.51 16.91
C LYS A 33 53.10 12.25 17.79
N ASN A 34 52.07 11.94 18.58
CA ASN A 34 52.01 10.78 19.45
C ASN A 34 51.04 9.73 18.87
N TRP A 35 51.59 8.60 18.46
CA TRP A 35 50.83 7.49 17.89
C TRP A 35 49.87 6.84 18.89
N GLN A 36 50.18 6.86 20.19
CA GLN A 36 49.32 6.32 21.24
C GLN A 36 48.02 7.12 21.35
N VAL A 37 48.12 8.45 21.33
CA VAL A 37 46.95 9.34 21.40
C VAL A 37 46.11 9.23 20.12
N ALA A 38 46.75 9.08 18.96
CA ALA A 38 46.06 8.81 17.71
C ALA A 38 45.25 7.50 17.73
N ILE A 39 45.82 6.41 18.26
CA ILE A 39 45.12 5.11 18.35
C ILE A 39 43.97 5.17 19.36
N VAL A 40 44.18 5.78 20.52
CA VAL A 40 43.13 5.91 21.56
C VAL A 40 41.97 6.76 21.04
N SER A 41 42.26 7.89 20.40
CA SER A 41 41.24 8.75 19.80
C SER A 41 40.49 8.07 18.65
N LEU A 42 41.20 7.33 17.77
CA LEU A 42 40.56 6.54 16.71
C LEU A 42 39.53 5.56 17.29
N THR A 43 39.94 4.82 18.32
CA THR A 43 39.11 3.80 18.95
C THR A 43 37.87 4.42 19.61
N LEU A 44 38.06 5.50 20.38
CA LEU A 44 36.95 6.20 21.05
C LEU A 44 35.95 6.80 20.04
N ILE A 45 36.45 7.49 19.02
CA ILE A 45 35.60 8.13 18.00
C ILE A 45 34.87 7.07 17.18
N PHE A 46 35.56 5.98 16.82
CA PHE A 46 34.95 4.89 16.08
C PHE A 46 33.81 4.24 16.87
N ILE A 47 34.05 3.87 18.13
CA ILE A 47 33.01 3.23 18.96
C ILE A 47 31.83 4.18 19.20
N GLY A 48 32.11 5.44 19.55
CA GLY A 48 31.07 6.44 19.82
C GLY A 48 30.21 6.74 18.60
N SER A 49 30.84 7.00 17.46
CA SER A 49 30.13 7.26 16.19
C SER A 49 29.39 6.03 15.69
N TYR A 50 30.00 4.83 15.77
CA TYR A 50 29.35 3.57 15.40
C TYR A 50 28.08 3.35 16.22
N ALA A 51 28.15 3.50 17.55
CA ALA A 51 27.00 3.30 18.43
C ALA A 51 25.87 4.28 18.12
N LEU A 52 26.17 5.58 17.94
CA LEU A 52 25.18 6.60 17.62
C LEU A 52 24.51 6.38 16.26
N ILE A 53 25.30 6.08 15.23
CA ILE A 53 24.80 5.88 13.88
C ILE A 53 23.96 4.60 13.85
N TYR A 54 24.45 3.51 14.46
CA TYR A 54 23.72 2.24 14.54
C TYR A 54 22.38 2.41 15.26
N PHE A 55 22.39 3.06 16.44
CA PHE A 55 21.18 3.35 17.17
C PHE A 55 20.16 4.16 16.34
N THR A 56 20.64 5.16 15.60
CA THR A 56 19.78 6.00 14.76
C THR A 56 19.17 5.20 13.62
N LEU A 57 19.99 4.47 12.86
CA LEU A 57 19.52 3.66 11.73
C LEU A 57 18.52 2.58 12.21
N GLU A 58 18.87 1.85 13.27
CA GLU A 58 18.06 0.74 13.78
C GLU A 58 16.71 1.23 14.34
N ARG A 59 16.75 2.26 15.21
CA ARG A 59 15.55 2.72 15.94
C ARG A 59 14.59 3.52 15.07
N PHE A 60 15.10 4.32 14.14
CA PHE A 60 14.28 5.24 13.34
C PHE A 60 13.97 4.69 11.95
N ILE A 61 14.98 4.26 11.20
CA ILE A 61 14.81 3.90 9.80
C ILE A 61 14.28 2.47 9.69
N TYR A 62 15.00 1.51 10.25
CA TYR A 62 14.65 0.09 10.10
C TYR A 62 13.34 -0.27 10.81
N ARG A 63 13.07 0.30 11.99
CA ARG A 63 11.77 0.13 12.66
C ARG A 63 10.60 0.63 11.80
N LYS A 64 10.73 1.76 11.11
CA LYS A 64 9.68 2.31 10.23
C LYS A 64 9.52 1.46 8.97
N ILE A 65 10.61 1.03 8.35
CA ILE A 65 10.57 0.14 7.17
C ILE A 65 9.86 -1.17 7.50
N LYS A 66 10.20 -1.80 8.63
CA LYS A 66 9.54 -3.03 9.09
C LYS A 66 8.04 -2.85 9.30
N LEU A 67 7.63 -1.68 9.79
CA LEU A 67 6.22 -1.34 9.99
C LEU A 67 5.50 -1.16 8.64
N ILE A 68 6.09 -0.46 7.68
CA ILE A 68 5.54 -0.32 6.32
C ILE A 68 5.39 -1.69 5.65
N TYR A 69 6.41 -2.54 5.72
CA TYR A 69 6.35 -3.90 5.18
C TYR A 69 5.22 -4.72 5.81
N LYS A 70 5.06 -4.63 7.14
CA LYS A 70 3.94 -5.27 7.85
C LYS A 70 2.59 -4.77 7.31
N PHE A 71 2.44 -3.47 7.04
CA PHE A 71 1.18 -2.92 6.52
C PHE A 71 0.89 -3.35 5.08
N ILE A 72 1.90 -3.41 4.21
CA ILE A 72 1.74 -3.89 2.82
C ILE A 72 1.23 -5.33 2.83
N TYR A 73 1.80 -6.18 3.67
CA TYR A 73 1.42 -7.60 3.73
C TYR A 73 0.13 -7.89 4.50
N GLN A 74 -0.20 -7.08 5.51
CA GLN A 74 -1.45 -7.25 6.26
C GLN A 74 -2.70 -6.96 5.43
N THR A 75 -2.58 -6.22 4.33
CA THR A 75 -3.70 -5.97 3.40
C THR A 75 -4.00 -7.18 2.51
N LYS A 76 -3.06 -8.15 2.37
CA LYS A 76 -3.25 -9.38 1.56
C LYS A 76 -3.33 -10.69 2.36
N ALA A 77 -2.89 -10.74 3.62
CA ALA A 77 -2.66 -12.02 4.29
C ALA A 77 -3.90 -12.67 4.94
N THR A 78 -4.29 -13.85 4.44
CA THR A 78 -5.07 -14.82 5.23
C THR A 78 -4.17 -15.37 6.35
N LYS A 79 -4.70 -15.74 7.52
CA LYS A 79 -3.94 -16.20 8.73
C LYS A 79 -2.81 -17.23 8.49
N LYS A 80 -2.84 -18.01 7.38
CA LYS A 80 -1.76 -18.94 6.98
C LYS A 80 -0.55 -18.23 6.36
N GLU A 81 -0.74 -17.13 5.65
CA GLU A 81 0.32 -16.37 4.99
C GLU A 81 1.15 -15.57 6.00
N GLU A 82 0.53 -14.99 7.05
CA GLU A 82 1.27 -14.30 8.12
C GLU A 82 2.37 -15.18 8.76
N VAL A 83 2.13 -16.49 8.89
CA VAL A 83 3.12 -17.44 9.44
C VAL A 83 4.24 -17.72 8.42
N TYR A 84 3.91 -17.82 7.14
CA TYR A 84 4.88 -18.02 6.06
C TYR A 84 5.83 -16.81 5.93
N TYR A 85 5.28 -15.59 5.96
CA TYR A 85 6.05 -14.34 5.93
C TYR A 85 6.89 -14.11 7.18
N LYS A 86 6.41 -14.52 8.35
CA LYS A 86 7.11 -14.32 9.62
C LYS A 86 8.36 -15.19 9.80
N TYR A 87 8.46 -16.33 9.09
CA TYR A 87 9.50 -17.33 9.37
C TYR A 87 10.31 -17.84 8.17
N ILE A 88 9.93 -17.59 6.91
CA ILE A 88 10.48 -18.38 5.78
C ILE A 88 11.09 -17.53 4.63
N LEU A 89 11.02 -16.21 4.64
CA LEU A 89 11.63 -15.43 3.56
C LEU A 89 13.14 -15.18 3.73
N PRO A 90 13.98 -15.47 2.71
CA PRO A 90 15.30 -14.86 2.62
C PRO A 90 15.14 -13.33 2.56
N GLN A 91 16.14 -12.58 3.04
CA GLN A 91 16.06 -11.12 3.05
C GLN A 91 15.99 -10.60 1.61
N LYS A 92 14.77 -10.38 1.11
CA LYS A 92 14.52 -9.74 -0.18
C LYS A 92 15.18 -8.38 -0.19
N SER A 93 15.89 -8.09 -1.26
CA SER A 93 16.50 -6.80 -1.54
C SER A 93 15.44 -5.72 -1.72
N ILE A 94 15.84 -4.45 -1.63
CA ILE A 94 14.92 -3.32 -1.85
C ILE A 94 14.26 -3.38 -3.24
N GLU A 95 14.99 -3.89 -4.22
CA GLU A 95 14.57 -3.98 -5.63
C GLU A 95 13.45 -5.01 -5.81
N GLU A 96 13.58 -6.17 -5.18
CA GLU A 96 12.53 -7.20 -5.16
C GLU A 96 11.27 -6.72 -4.42
N VAL A 97 11.43 -5.92 -3.37
CA VAL A 97 10.28 -5.32 -2.66
C VAL A 97 9.60 -4.25 -3.53
N THR A 98 10.37 -3.44 -4.26
CA THR A 98 9.82 -2.46 -5.20
C THR A 98 9.02 -3.16 -6.30
N GLU A 99 9.56 -4.22 -6.89
CA GLU A 99 8.87 -5.01 -7.92
C GLU A 99 7.57 -5.63 -7.39
N ASP A 100 7.59 -6.22 -6.19
CA ASP A 100 6.39 -6.78 -5.55
C ASP A 100 5.30 -5.69 -5.32
N VAL A 101 5.71 -4.47 -4.94
CA VAL A 101 4.79 -3.35 -4.68
C VAL A 101 4.20 -2.80 -5.99
N GLU A 102 5.02 -2.68 -7.04
CA GLU A 102 4.55 -2.25 -8.36
C GLU A 102 3.55 -3.25 -8.94
N ALA A 103 3.86 -4.55 -8.87
CA ALA A 103 2.94 -5.61 -9.29
C ALA A 103 1.62 -5.58 -8.51
N TRP A 104 1.70 -5.40 -7.19
CA TRP A 104 0.52 -5.26 -6.33
C TRP A 104 -0.35 -4.06 -6.71
N ALA A 105 0.28 -2.91 -6.99
CA ALA A 105 -0.42 -1.68 -7.35
C ALA A 105 -1.13 -1.81 -8.70
N GLU A 106 -0.51 -2.45 -9.68
CA GLU A 106 -1.11 -2.67 -11.00
C GLU A 106 -2.30 -3.65 -10.91
N GLU A 107 -2.17 -4.74 -10.16
CA GLU A 107 -3.27 -5.68 -9.89
C GLU A 107 -4.46 -4.97 -9.21
N HIS A 108 -4.20 -4.18 -8.16
CA HIS A 108 -5.25 -3.44 -7.46
C HIS A 108 -5.93 -2.39 -8.34
N LYS A 109 -5.16 -1.73 -9.21
CA LYS A 109 -5.71 -0.76 -10.16
C LYS A 109 -6.66 -1.45 -11.15
N GLN A 110 -6.30 -2.63 -11.65
CA GLN A 110 -7.16 -3.40 -12.54
C GLN A 110 -8.44 -3.86 -11.83
N GLU A 111 -8.33 -4.36 -10.59
CA GLU A 111 -9.49 -4.75 -9.80
C GLU A 111 -10.44 -3.56 -9.56
N MET A 112 -9.89 -2.39 -9.21
CA MET A 112 -10.66 -1.16 -9.02
C MET A 112 -11.38 -0.73 -10.31
N GLU A 113 -10.75 -0.88 -11.47
CA GLU A 113 -11.36 -0.55 -12.75
C GLU A 113 -12.55 -1.47 -13.06
N VAL A 114 -12.40 -2.77 -12.83
CA VAL A 114 -13.49 -3.75 -12.98
C VAL A 114 -14.66 -3.44 -12.05
N LEU A 115 -14.38 -3.08 -10.78
CA LEU A 115 -15.41 -2.70 -9.82
C LEU A 115 -16.18 -1.45 -10.27
N LYS A 116 -15.49 -0.42 -10.77
CA LYS A 116 -16.13 0.79 -11.30
C LYS A 116 -16.98 0.49 -12.52
N GLN A 117 -16.50 -0.33 -13.46
CA GLN A 117 -17.26 -0.74 -14.63
C GLN A 117 -18.53 -1.49 -14.24
N ASN A 118 -18.45 -2.39 -13.26
CA ASN A 118 -19.62 -3.11 -12.74
C ASN A 118 -20.61 -2.19 -12.04
N GLU A 119 -20.14 -1.20 -11.27
CA GLU A 119 -21.00 -0.21 -10.63
C GLU A 119 -21.74 0.63 -11.68
N GLN A 120 -21.02 1.11 -12.69
CA GLN A 120 -21.60 1.89 -13.78
C GLN A 120 -22.64 1.07 -14.56
N PHE A 121 -22.32 -0.18 -14.91
CA PHE A 121 -23.26 -1.09 -15.55
C PHE A 121 -24.53 -1.30 -14.72
N ARG A 122 -24.39 -1.56 -13.41
CA ARG A 122 -25.56 -1.72 -12.51
C ARG A 122 -26.42 -0.46 -12.48
N LYS A 123 -25.80 0.72 -12.45
CA LYS A 123 -26.52 2.00 -12.45
C LYS A 123 -27.29 2.21 -13.74
N GLU A 124 -26.66 1.99 -14.89
CA GLU A 124 -27.29 2.08 -16.22
C GLU A 124 -28.42 1.06 -16.37
N PHE A 125 -28.19 -0.18 -15.95
CA PHE A 125 -29.20 -1.23 -15.98
C PHE A 125 -30.44 -0.87 -15.14
N LEU A 126 -30.25 -0.43 -13.90
CA LEU A 126 -31.35 -0.01 -13.03
C LEU A 126 -32.08 1.23 -13.56
N GLN A 127 -31.35 2.16 -14.16
CA GLN A 127 -31.95 3.34 -14.79
C GLN A 127 -32.83 2.93 -15.99
N ASN A 128 -32.30 2.08 -16.88
CA ASN A 128 -33.03 1.58 -18.05
C ASN A 128 -34.27 0.79 -17.62
N LEU A 129 -34.12 -0.14 -16.66
CA LEU A 129 -35.25 -0.86 -16.08
C LEU A 129 -36.29 0.12 -15.52
N SER A 130 -35.88 1.11 -14.73
CA SER A 130 -36.82 2.07 -14.14
C SER A 130 -37.60 2.85 -15.21
N HIS A 131 -36.94 3.24 -16.30
CA HIS A 131 -37.59 3.90 -17.44
C HIS A 131 -38.58 2.97 -18.16
N GLU A 132 -38.18 1.74 -18.44
CA GLU A 132 -39.02 0.75 -19.13
C GLU A 132 -40.19 0.28 -18.27
N PHE A 133 -40.05 0.21 -16.95
CA PHE A 133 -41.12 -0.15 -16.02
C PHE A 133 -42.11 1.00 -15.75
N LYS A 134 -41.65 2.26 -15.78
CA LYS A 134 -42.50 3.43 -15.53
C LYS A 134 -43.69 3.46 -16.50
N THR A 135 -43.45 3.22 -17.78
CA THR A 135 -44.47 3.25 -18.84
C THR A 135 -45.61 2.23 -18.67
N PRO A 136 -45.36 0.92 -18.53
CA PRO A 136 -46.42 -0.06 -18.32
C PRO A 136 -47.14 0.14 -16.98
N VAL A 137 -46.44 0.56 -15.92
CA VAL A 137 -47.09 0.88 -14.64
C VAL A 137 -48.08 2.04 -14.79
N PHE A 138 -47.71 3.11 -15.51
CA PHE A 138 -48.63 4.20 -15.80
C PHE A 138 -49.81 3.78 -16.68
N ALA A 139 -49.60 2.88 -17.65
CA ALA A 139 -50.68 2.35 -18.46
C ALA A 139 -51.69 1.56 -17.61
N ILE A 140 -51.22 0.68 -16.72
CA ILE A 140 -52.06 -0.07 -15.78
C ILE A 140 -52.81 0.90 -14.86
N GLN A 141 -52.11 1.89 -14.29
CA GLN A 141 -52.75 2.89 -13.43
C GLN A 141 -53.85 3.67 -14.17
N GLY A 142 -53.60 4.09 -15.41
CA GLY A 142 -54.62 4.77 -16.22
C GLY A 142 -55.83 3.91 -16.56
N TYR A 143 -55.64 2.60 -16.78
CA TYR A 143 -56.75 1.66 -16.94
C TYR A 143 -57.57 1.51 -15.67
N VAL A 144 -56.92 1.37 -14.51
CA VAL A 144 -57.60 1.30 -13.20
C VAL A 144 -58.38 2.58 -12.91
N GLU A 145 -57.78 3.76 -13.13
CA GLU A 145 -58.45 5.06 -12.92
C GLU A 145 -59.66 5.23 -13.85
N SER A 146 -59.56 4.81 -15.11
CA SER A 146 -60.66 4.87 -16.08
C SER A 146 -61.84 3.96 -15.68
N LEU A 147 -61.53 2.77 -15.16
CA LEU A 147 -62.54 1.85 -14.64
C LEU A 147 -63.21 2.41 -13.37
N LEU A 148 -62.44 2.97 -12.44
CA LEU A 148 -62.94 3.61 -11.21
C LEU A 148 -63.78 4.86 -11.50
N GLY A 149 -63.44 5.64 -12.53
CA GLY A 149 -64.15 6.85 -12.96
C GLY A 149 -65.52 6.64 -13.62
N GLY A 150 -66.08 5.42 -13.57
CA GLY A 150 -67.38 5.08 -14.14
C GLY A 150 -67.32 4.09 -15.31
N GLY A 151 -66.13 3.74 -15.80
CA GLY A 151 -65.94 2.73 -16.84
C GLY A 151 -66.44 1.33 -16.45
N MET A 152 -66.42 0.99 -15.15
CA MET A 152 -67.01 -0.26 -14.65
C MET A 152 -68.51 -0.40 -14.94
N ASN A 153 -69.25 0.71 -14.97
CA ASN A 153 -70.70 0.72 -15.18
C ASN A 153 -71.08 0.74 -16.67
N ASN A 154 -70.11 0.90 -17.58
CA ASN A 154 -70.33 0.82 -19.01
C ASN A 154 -69.88 -0.56 -19.53
N PRO A 155 -70.81 -1.43 -19.98
CA PRO A 155 -70.49 -2.80 -20.39
C PRO A 155 -69.50 -2.90 -21.57
N GLU A 156 -69.48 -1.90 -22.46
CA GLU A 156 -68.57 -1.87 -23.61
C GLU A 156 -67.15 -1.47 -23.24
N ILE A 157 -67.00 -0.61 -22.24
CA ILE A 157 -65.71 -0.12 -21.75
C ILE A 157 -65.10 -1.14 -20.78
N ASN A 158 -65.89 -1.64 -19.83
CA ASN A 158 -65.46 -2.58 -18.80
C ASN A 158 -64.78 -3.83 -19.40
N LYS A 159 -65.41 -4.46 -20.40
CA LYS A 159 -64.84 -5.65 -21.08
C LYS A 159 -63.59 -5.38 -21.92
N ARG A 160 -63.30 -4.12 -22.26
CA ARG A 160 -62.17 -3.74 -23.10
C ARG A 160 -60.87 -3.50 -22.29
N PHE A 161 -61.01 -3.32 -20.98
CA PHE A 161 -59.90 -3.06 -20.05
C PHE A 161 -59.62 -4.23 -19.07
N LEU A 162 -60.39 -5.31 -19.15
CA LEU A 162 -60.20 -6.60 -18.46
C LEU A 162 -59.65 -7.65 -19.42
#